data_AF-A0A9X8VC31-F1
#
_entry.id   AF-A0A9X8VC31-F1
#
_cell.length_a   1.000
_cell.length_b   1.000
_cell.length_c   1.000
_cell.angle_alpha   90.00
_cell.angle_beta   90.00
_cell.angle_gamma   90.00
#
_symmetry.space_group_name_H-M   'P 1'
#
loop_
_entity.id
_entity.type
_entity.pdbx_description
1 polymer ?
#
loop_
_entity_poly.entity_id
_entity_poly.type
_entity_poly.pdbx_seq_one_letter_code
_entity_poly.pdbx_strand_id
1 'polypeptide(L)' 'GVGVAMGNAIPELKAVAQFVTSANTEDGVARAIEKFVLNA' A
#
# COMPACT_ATOMS: atom_id res chain seq x y z
N GLY A 1 5.35 4.15 -12.25
CA GLY A 1 4.55 3.23 -11.42
C GLY A 1 4.48 3.77 -10.00
N VAL A 2 3.47 3.39 -9.23
CA VAL A 2 3.29 3.81 -7.83
C VAL A 2 3.86 2.73 -6.90
N GLY A 3 4.82 3.11 -6.05
CA GLY A 3 5.40 2.21 -5.05
C GLY A 3 4.53 2.17 -3.79
N VAL A 4 3.99 1.00 -3.44
CA VAL A 4 3.11 0.80 -2.29
C VAL A 4 3.74 -0.15 -1.27
N ALA A 5 3.81 0.27 -0.01
CA ALA A 5 4.20 -0.59 1.12
C ALA A 5 2.98 -1.00 1.93
N MET A 6 2.99 -2.21 2.48
CA MET A 6 1.94 -2.71 3.38
C MET A 6 2.09 -2.10 4.78
N GLY A 7 1.00 -2.03 5.55
CA GLY A 7 1.02 -1.45 6.91
C GLY A 7 1.93 -2.23 7.87
N ASN A 8 1.97 -3.55 7.69
CA ASN A 8 2.84 -4.47 8.41
C ASN A 8 4.25 -4.61 7.79
N ALA A 9 4.62 -3.77 6.81
CA ALA A 9 5.98 -3.76 6.27
C ALA A 9 6.99 -3.16 7.26
N ILE A 10 8.27 -3.47 7.03
CA ILE A 10 9.38 -2.93 7.80
C ILE A 10 9.45 -1.39 7.69
N PRO A 11 9.90 -0.68 8.74
CA PRO A 11 9.94 0.79 8.74
C PRO A 11 10.71 1.40 7.58
N GLU A 12 11.84 0.80 7.21
CA GLU A 12 12.70 1.25 6.11
C GLU A 12 11.96 1.25 4.76
N LEU A 13 11.15 0.22 4.51
CA LEU A 13 10.34 0.12 3.29
C LEU A 13 9.22 1.15 3.28
N LYS A 14 8.57 1.38 4.43
CA LYS A 14 7.52 2.41 4.56
C LYS A 14 8.07 3.81 4.36
N ALA A 15 9.32 4.07 4.75
CA ALA A 15 9.95 5.39 4.60
C ALA A 15 10.25 5.76 3.15
N VAL A 16 10.46 4.78 2.26
CA VAL A 16 10.74 5.00 0.83
C VAL A 16 9.52 4.80 -0.07
N ALA A 17 8.40 4.30 0.48
CA ALA A 17 7.17 4.07 -0.28
C ALA A 17 6.41 5.38 -0.54
N GLN A 18 5.80 5.48 -1.72
CA GLN A 18 4.97 6.63 -2.09
C GLN A 18 3.58 6.57 -1.42
N PHE A 19 3.14 5.35 -1.08
CA PHE A 19 1.92 5.12 -0.32
C PHE A 19 2.11 3.93 0.61
N VAL A 20 1.64 4.07 1.85
CA VAL A 20 1.53 2.95 2.79
C VAL A 20 0.05 2.57 2.88
N THR A 21 -0.26 1.35 2.49
CA THR A 21 -1.61 0.77 2.59
C THR A 21 -1.80 0.01 3.90
N SER A 22 -2.99 -0.55 4.14
CA SER A 22 -3.28 -1.40 5.30
C SER A 22 -2.41 -2.65 5.36
N ALA A 23 -2.45 -3.39 6.47
CA ALA A 23 -1.77 -4.68 6.58
C ALA A 23 -2.33 -5.69 5.57
N ASN A 24 -1.56 -6.73 5.27
CA ASN A 24 -2.04 -7.82 4.43
C ASN A 24 -3.24 -8.57 5.04
N THR A 25 -3.33 -8.61 6.37
CA THR A 25 -4.47 -9.17 7.13
C THR A 25 -5.72 -8.28 7.09
N GLU A 26 -5.62 -7.09 6.50
CA GLU A 26 -6.68 -6.07 6.43
C GLU A 26 -6.92 -5.63 4.97
N ASP A 27 -6.70 -6.54 4.02
CA ASP A 27 -6.94 -6.32 2.59
C ASP A 27 -6.18 -5.12 2.00
N GLY A 28 -4.97 -4.83 2.51
CA GLY A 28 -4.18 -3.67 2.07
C GLY A 28 -3.90 -3.64 0.56
N VAL A 29 -3.79 -4.79 -0.10
CA VAL A 29 -3.62 -4.85 -1.56
C VAL A 29 -4.90 -4.40 -2.28
N ALA A 30 -6.07 -4.88 -1.84
CA ALA A 30 -7.35 -4.49 -2.43
C ALA A 30 -7.56 -2.97 -2.33
N ARG A 31 -7.29 -2.38 -1.16
CA ARG A 31 -7.37 -0.92 -0.95
C ARG A 31 -6.43 -0.14 -1.86
N ALA A 32 -5.21 -0.65 -2.09
CA ALA A 32 -4.26 0.00 -2.99
C ALA A 32 -4.76 -0.05 -4.44
N ILE A 33 -5.31 -1.18 -4.88
CA ILE A 33 -5.88 -1.33 -6.24
C ILE A 33 -7.12 -0.44 -6.40
N GLU A 34 -8.03 -0.42 -5.42
CA GLU A 34 -9.20 0.45 -5.42
C GLU A 34 -8.82 1.92 -5.56
N LYS A 35 -7.80 2.36 -4.84
CA LYS A 35 -7.35 3.76 -4.83
C LYS A 35 -6.67 4.20 -6.12
N PHE A 36 -5.81 3.35 -6.70
CA PHE A 36 -4.93 3.75 -7.81
C PHE A 36 -5.34 3.20 -9.17
N VAL A 37 -6.25 2.24 -9.23
CA VAL A 37 -6.64 1.56 -10.48
C VAL A 37 -8.14 1.64 -10.72
N LEU A 38 -8.97 1.32 -9.71
CA LEU A 38 -10.43 1.18 -9.93
C LEU A 38 -11.22 2.49 -9.76
N ASN A 39 -10.74 3.43 -8.94
CA ASN A 39 -11.37 4.75 -8.74
C ASN A 39 -10.57 5.89 -9.40
N ALA A 40 -9.87 5.62 -10.50
CA ALA A 40 -9.12 6.63 -11.27
C ALA A 40 -10.05 7.52 -12.11
#